data_AF-A0A9X1RHI6-F1
#
_entry.id   AF-A0A9X1RHI6-F1
#
_cell.length_a   1.000
_cell.length_b   1.000
_cell.length_c   1.000
_cell.angle_alpha   90.00
_cell.angle_beta   90.00
_cell.angle_gamma   90.00
#
_symmetry.space_group_name_H-M   'P 1'
#
loop_
_entity.id
_entity.type
_entity.pdbx_description
1 polymer ?
#
loop_
_entity_poly.entity_id
_entity_poly.type
_entity_poly.pdbx_seq_one_letter_code
_entity_poly.pdbx_strand_id
1 'polypeptide(L)'
;MVTTLTSREFNQDTSGAKKAASQGPVFITDRGRPAHVLLTIEDYLRLSGGHMSLAEALAQTSADFDFNPPRVSGEIFKPADLD
;
A
#
# COMPACT_ATOMS: atom_id res chain seq x y z
N MET A 1 -11.20 0.73 17.32
CA MET A 1 -11.12 -0.26 18.43
C MET A 1 -10.53 -1.53 17.84
N VAL A 2 -9.56 -2.18 18.49
CA VAL A 2 -8.97 -3.42 17.96
C VAL A 2 -9.81 -4.60 18.42
N THR A 3 -10.33 -5.39 17.48
CA THR A 3 -11.12 -6.57 17.78
C THR A 3 -10.20 -7.78 17.88
N THR A 4 -10.39 -8.62 18.90
CA THR A 4 -9.64 -9.88 19.06
C THR A 4 -10.63 -11.03 19.20
N LEU A 5 -10.39 -12.10 18.45
CA LEU A 5 -11.17 -13.33 18.45
C LEU A 5 -10.25 -14.52 18.70
N THR A 6 -10.79 -15.58 19.26
CA THR A 6 -10.17 -16.91 19.20
C THR A 6 -10.37 -17.54 17.83
N SER A 7 -9.53 -18.50 17.46
CA SER A 7 -9.74 -19.31 16.26
C SER A 7 -11.14 -19.97 16.23
N ARG A 8 -11.68 -20.34 17.39
CA ARG A 8 -13.03 -20.92 17.50
C ARG A 8 -14.11 -19.89 17.17
N GLU A 9 -14.04 -18.70 17.74
CA GLU A 9 -15.01 -17.61 17.48
C GLU A 9 -14.97 -17.19 16.01
N PHE A 10 -13.78 -17.05 15.43
CA PHE A 10 -13.63 -16.75 14.00
C PHE A 10 -14.29 -17.79 13.09
N ASN A 11 -14.10 -19.08 13.40
CA ASN A 11 -14.70 -20.18 12.62
C ASN A 11 -16.21 -20.29 12.82
N GLN A 12 -16.72 -19.83 13.97
CA GLN A 12 -18.14 -19.89 14.30
C GLN A 12 -18.94 -18.69 13.74
N ASP A 13 -18.31 -17.51 13.65
CA ASP A 13 -18.91 -16.30 13.06
C ASP A 13 -17.93 -15.56 12.13
N THR A 14 -17.62 -16.18 11.00
CA THR A 14 -16.72 -15.59 9.99
C THR A 14 -17.34 -14.33 9.36
N SER A 15 -18.67 -14.25 9.31
CA SER A 15 -19.42 -13.10 8.77
C SER A 15 -19.25 -11.87 9.65
N GLY A 16 -19.40 -12.02 10.96
CA GLY A 16 -19.15 -10.98 11.95
C GLY A 16 -17.70 -10.53 11.95
N ALA A 17 -16.75 -11.46 11.84
CA ALA A 17 -15.33 -11.13 11.74
C ALA A 17 -15.01 -10.25 10.51
N LYS A 18 -15.62 -10.53 9.34
CA LYS A 18 -15.49 -9.68 8.14
C LYS A 18 -16.08 -8.28 8.34
N LYS A 19 -17.26 -8.18 8.97
CA LYS A 19 -17.87 -6.88 9.29
C LYS A 19 -17.01 -6.07 10.27
N ALA A 20 -16.44 -6.73 11.27
CA ALA A 20 -15.51 -6.11 12.21
C ALA A 20 -14.23 -5.64 11.51
N ALA A 21 -13.72 -6.42 10.54
CA ALA A 21 -12.53 -6.05 9.75
C ALA A 21 -12.71 -4.75 8.97
N SER A 22 -13.94 -4.41 8.56
CA SER A 22 -14.25 -3.12 7.92
C SER A 22 -14.12 -1.90 8.84
N GLN A 23 -13.99 -2.10 10.16
CA GLN A 23 -13.79 -1.04 11.15
C GLN A 23 -12.35 -1.01 11.69
N GLY A 24 -11.50 -1.95 11.27
CA GLY A 24 -10.11 -2.08 11.69
C GLY A 24 -9.64 -3.54 11.79
N PRO A 25 -8.35 -3.78 12.06
CA PRO A 25 -7.78 -5.13 12.12
C PRO A 25 -8.45 -6.01 13.17
N VAL A 26 -8.71 -7.26 12.80
CA VAL A 26 -9.18 -8.31 13.71
C VAL A 26 -8.05 -9.29 13.98
N PHE A 27 -7.62 -9.39 15.23
CA PHE A 27 -6.59 -10.35 15.64
C PHE A 27 -7.25 -11.70 15.97
N ILE A 28 -6.68 -12.78 15.44
CA ILE A 28 -7.14 -14.14 15.69
C ILE A 28 -6.09 -14.84 16.55
N THR A 29 -6.51 -15.40 17.67
CA THR A 29 -5.63 -16.01 18.66
C THR A 29 -5.73 -17.52 18.65
N ASP A 30 -4.58 -18.18 18.85
CA ASP A 30 -4.48 -19.58 19.22
C ASP A 30 -3.85 -19.69 20.61
N ARG A 31 -4.49 -20.46 21.50
CA ARG A 31 -4.08 -20.63 22.91
C ARG A 31 -3.73 -19.30 23.63
N GLY A 32 -4.50 -18.26 23.36
CA GLY A 32 -4.35 -16.93 23.98
C GLY A 32 -3.27 -16.04 23.38
N ARG A 33 -2.61 -16.45 22.28
CA ARG A 33 -1.59 -15.65 21.59
C ARG A 33 -2.08 -15.28 20.18
N PRO A 34 -1.91 -14.02 19.72
CA PRO A 34 -2.20 -13.67 18.33
C PRO A 34 -1.40 -14.55 17.37
N ALA A 35 -2.11 -15.19 16.45
CA ALA A 35 -1.55 -16.08 15.44
C ALA A 35 -1.77 -15.52 14.02
N HIS A 36 -2.92 -14.89 13.78
CA HIS A 36 -3.28 -14.29 12.50
C HIS A 36 -3.96 -12.92 12.67
N VAL A 37 -4.03 -12.17 11.58
CA VAL A 37 -4.80 -10.92 11.50
C VAL A 37 -5.65 -10.96 10.24
N LEU A 38 -6.92 -10.59 10.36
CA LEU A 38 -7.82 -10.35 9.23
C LEU A 38 -7.91 -8.84 8.96
N LEU A 39 -7.73 -8.47 7.70
CA LEU A 39 -7.83 -7.11 7.18
C LEU A 39 -8.80 -7.10 5.98
N THR A 40 -9.33 -5.92 5.67
CA THR A 40 -9.88 -5.69 4.32
C THR A 40 -8.76 -5.79 3.30
N ILE A 41 -9.09 -6.13 2.05
CA ILE A 41 -8.09 -6.17 0.98
C ILE A 41 -7.49 -4.77 0.73
N GLU A 42 -8.26 -3.70 0.92
CA GLU A 42 -7.79 -2.32 0.80
C GLU A 42 -6.74 -1.99 1.86
N ASP A 43 -7.02 -2.32 3.13
CA ASP A 43 -6.07 -2.09 4.22
C ASP A 43 -4.83 -2.96 4.08
N TYR A 44 -4.99 -4.21 3.65
CA TYR A 44 -3.86 -5.07 3.32
C TYR A 44 -3.01 -4.45 2.22
N LEU A 45 -3.58 -4.01 1.09
CA LEU A 45 -2.82 -3.42 -0.01
C LEU A 45 -2.16 -2.08 0.39
N ARG A 46 -2.80 -1.30 1.26
CA ARG A 46 -2.22 -0.08 1.83
C ARG A 46 -1.02 -0.38 2.73
N LEU A 47 -1.12 -1.42 3.57
CA LEU A 47 -0.05 -1.88 4.46
C LEU A 47 1.08 -2.60 3.72
N SER A 48 0.71 -3.47 2.79
CA SER A 48 1.62 -4.27 1.97
C SER A 48 2.19 -3.45 0.81
N GLY A 49 1.81 -2.17 0.70
CA GLY A 49 2.04 -1.31 -0.43
C GLY A 49 3.44 -1.52 -0.99
N GLY A 50 3.50 -2.12 -2.18
CA GLY A 50 4.58 -1.78 -3.07
C GLY A 50 4.52 -0.26 -3.19
N HIS A 51 5.55 0.42 -2.71
CA HIS A 51 5.64 1.87 -2.75
C HIS A 51 5.18 2.35 -4.13
N MET A 52 4.25 3.30 -4.19
CA MET A 52 4.02 4.04 -5.42
C MET A 52 5.39 4.55 -5.85
N SER A 53 5.88 4.02 -6.97
CA SER A 53 7.18 4.42 -7.47
C SER A 53 7.12 5.91 -7.79
N LEU A 54 8.26 6.60 -7.72
CA LEU A 54 8.32 8.00 -8.14
C LEU A 54 7.78 8.19 -9.57
N ALA A 55 7.99 7.19 -10.43
CA ALA A 55 7.44 7.16 -11.78
C ALA A 55 5.91 7.12 -11.79
N GLU A 56 5.27 6.25 -11.00
CA GLU A 56 3.80 6.19 -10.88
C GLU A 56 3.21 7.44 -10.25
N ALA A 57 3.90 8.03 -9.27
CA ALA A 57 3.47 9.27 -8.63
C ALA A 57 3.49 10.48 -9.58
N LEU A 58 4.44 10.49 -10.52
CA LEU A 58 4.62 11.56 -11.51
C LEU A 58 3.92 11.28 -12.84
N ALA A 59 3.37 10.08 -13.03
CA ALA A 59 2.75 9.70 -14.30
C ALA A 59 1.49 10.54 -14.56
N GLN A 60 1.52 11.32 -15.64
CA GLN A 60 0.34 12.00 -16.18
C GLN A 60 -0.24 11.17 -17.33
N THR A 61 -0.87 10.03 -17.01
CA THR A 61 -1.32 9.01 -17.97
C THR A 61 -2.33 9.51 -19.01
N SER A 62 -2.97 10.65 -18.77
CA SER A 62 -4.01 11.24 -19.64
C SER A 62 -3.72 12.70 -20.01
N ALA A 63 -2.45 13.08 -20.03
CA ALA A 63 -2.04 14.42 -20.44
C ALA A 63 -2.25 14.63 -21.95
N ASP A 64 -3.09 15.61 -22.30
CA ASP A 64 -3.25 16.12 -23.67
C ASP A 64 -2.87 17.60 -23.69
N PHE A 65 -1.57 17.86 -23.83
CA PHE A 65 -1.03 19.21 -23.97
C PHE A 65 0.09 19.24 -25.00
N ASP A 66 0.23 20.38 -25.71
CA ASP A 66 1.28 20.58 -26.70
C ASP A 66 2.63 20.80 -26.02
N PHE A 67 3.32 19.70 -25.73
CA PHE A 67 4.63 19.73 -25.08
C PHE A 67 5.72 20.15 -26.06
N ASN A 68 6.03 21.45 -26.07
CA ASN A 68 7.13 22.01 -26.84
C ASN A 68 8.24 22.56 -25.91
N PRO A 69 9.02 21.69 -25.25
CA PRO A 69 10.07 22.14 -24.34
C PRO A 69 11.18 22.86 -25.12
N PRO A 70 11.76 23.94 -24.57
CA PRO A 70 12.88 24.62 -25.20
C PRO A 70 14.09 23.68 -25.30
N ARG A 71 14.82 23.75 -26.42
CA ARG A 71 16.10 23.06 -26.54
C ARG A 71 17.10 23.75 -25.62
N VAL A 72 17.73 22.98 -24.76
CA VAL A 72 18.80 23.53 -23.93
C VAL A 72 19.94 23.96 -24.86
N SER A 73 20.39 25.19 -24.69
CA SER A 73 21.51 25.78 -25.42
C SER A 73 22.58 26.20 -24.42
N GLY A 74 23.85 26.04 -24.79
CA GLY A 74 25.01 26.26 -23.92
C GLY A 74 25.59 24.97 -23.29
N GLU A 75 26.65 25.13 -22.50
CA GLU A 75 27.36 24.03 -21.83
C GLU A 75 26.68 23.68 -20.49
N ILE A 76 25.70 22.78 -20.53
CA ILE A 76 25.01 22.25 -19.33
C ILE A 76 25.62 20.95 -18.79
N PHE A 77 26.53 20.33 -19.54
CA PHE A 77 27.23 19.13 -19.12
C PHE A 77 28.69 19.48 -18.84
N LYS A 78 29.14 19.19 -17.62
CA LYS A 78 30.56 19.16 -17.29
C LYS A 78 31.07 17.74 -17.54
N PRO A 79 32.19 17.54 -18.27
CA PRO A 79 32.79 16.22 -18.41
C PRO A 79 33.13 15.64 -17.03
N ALA A 80 32.92 14.34 -16.87
CA ALA A 80 33.36 13.63 -15.68
C ALA A 80 34.88 13.59 -15.65
N ASP A 81 35.44 13.84 -14.47
CA ASP A 81 36.85 13.62 -14.21
C ASP A 81 37.06 12.12 -13.99
N LEU A 82 37.95 11.50 -14.77
CA LEU A 82 38.16 10.04 -14.81
C LEU A 82 39.58 9.64 -14.44
N ASP A 83 40.37 10.58 -13.92
CA ASP A 83 41.73 10.32 -13.42
C ASP A 83 41.75 9.57 -12.07
#